data_AF-A0A0N8PVR9-F1
#
_entry.id   AF-A0A0N8PVR9-F1
#
_cell.length_a   1.000
_cell.length_b   1.000
_cell.length_c   1.000
_cell.angle_alpha   90.00
_cell.angle_beta   90.00
_cell.angle_gamma   90.00
#
_symmetry.space_group_name_H-M   'P 1'
#
loop_
_entity.id
_entity.type
_entity.pdbx_description
1 polymer ?
#
loop_
_entity_poly.entity_id
_entity_poly.type
_entity_poly.pdbx_seq_one_letter_code
_entity_poly.pdbx_strand_id
1 'polypeptide(L)'
;MGLTILKKKSGYALGLLLIIIGIITLLIVLWKLYNVGAFASLAAFSEKLLEKEFTVLGIGLKLIHYTLLGVVLLVVGGVILIARRERVRVAEEVSVLLECPQCKNHWQEPLSRTHLESMGYPKVRTLSRRKCPKCAKFIRPKIVTTEGGKV
;
A
#
# COMPACT_ATOMS: atom_id res chain seq x y z
N MET A 1 10.92 2.58 -12.91
CA MET A 1 9.57 2.29 -12.37
C MET A 1 9.71 1.11 -11.42
N GLY A 2 9.77 1.35 -10.11
CA GLY A 2 10.05 0.31 -9.12
C GLY A 2 8.84 -0.59 -8.86
N LEU A 3 9.07 -1.91 -8.76
CA LEU A 3 8.04 -2.88 -8.39
C LEU A 3 7.68 -2.76 -6.91
N THR A 4 6.39 -2.54 -6.63
CA THR A 4 5.83 -2.57 -5.28
C THR A 4 5.23 -3.94 -4.99
N ILE A 5 5.80 -4.69 -4.04
CA ILE A 5 5.20 -5.93 -3.54
C ILE A 5 4.51 -5.62 -2.20
N LEU A 6 3.19 -5.82 -2.16
CA LEU A 6 2.36 -5.61 -0.98
C LEU A 6 2.53 -6.78 0.01
N LYS A 7 3.24 -6.56 1.12
CA LYS A 7 3.32 -7.55 2.21
C LYS A 7 2.01 -7.50 3.02
N LYS A 8 1.21 -8.57 2.95
CA LYS A 8 -0.09 -8.69 3.63
C LYS A 8 0.14 -8.86 5.15
N LYS A 9 0.02 -7.77 5.93
CA LYS A 9 -0.05 -7.84 7.42
C LYS A 9 -1.50 -8.06 7.87
N SER A 10 -1.68 -8.83 8.96
CA SER A 10 -2.96 -9.22 9.55
C SER A 10 -3.89 -8.04 9.95
N GLY A 11 -3.31 -6.86 10.23
CA GLY A 11 -4.08 -5.66 10.56
C GLY A 11 -4.89 -5.06 9.41
N TYR A 12 -4.65 -5.49 8.17
CA TYR A 12 -5.42 -5.05 7.00
C TYR A 12 -6.85 -5.59 7.02
N ALA A 13 -7.06 -6.81 7.53
CA ALA A 13 -8.37 -7.43 7.61
C ALA A 13 -9.32 -6.66 8.54
N LEU A 14 -8.80 -6.18 9.68
CA LEU A 14 -9.58 -5.41 10.66
C LEU A 14 -10.04 -4.06 10.08
N GLY A 15 -9.14 -3.32 9.41
CA GLY A 15 -9.49 -2.04 8.77
C GLY A 15 -10.51 -2.22 7.65
N LEU A 16 -10.39 -3.28 6.84
CA LEU A 16 -11.38 -3.64 5.82
C LEU A 16 -12.73 -3.97 6.43
N LEU A 17 -12.76 -4.78 7.50
CA LEU A 17 -13.99 -5.14 8.20
C LEU A 17 -14.74 -3.91 8.72
N LEU A 18 -14.03 -2.98 9.36
CA LEU A 18 -14.63 -1.73 9.87
C LEU A 18 -15.24 -0.89 8.75
N ILE A 19 -14.54 -0.80 7.61
CA ILE A 19 -15.07 -0.09 6.43
C ILE A 19 -16.31 -0.78 5.87
N ILE A 20 -16.29 -2.11 5.71
CA ILE A 20 -17.44 -2.86 5.20
C ILE A 20 -18.66 -2.65 6.11
N ILE A 21 -18.47 -2.75 7.44
CA ILE A 21 -19.55 -2.53 8.42
C ILE A 21 -20.07 -1.08 8.34
N GLY A 22 -19.18 -0.10 8.25
CA GLY A 22 -19.56 1.31 8.08
C GLY A 22 -20.36 1.56 6.80
N ILE A 23 -19.94 0.99 5.67
CA ILE A 23 -20.66 1.08 4.39
C ILE A 23 -22.03 0.44 4.50
N ILE A 24 -22.13 -0.78 5.05
CA ILE A 24 -23.42 -1.47 5.22
C ILE A 24 -24.38 -0.61 6.07
N THR A 25 -23.89 -0.04 7.16
CA THR A 25 -24.70 0.80 8.04
C THR A 25 -25.20 2.05 7.31
N LEU A 26 -24.35 2.71 6.53
CA LEU A 26 -24.74 3.87 5.72
C LEU A 26 -25.71 3.49 4.61
N LEU A 27 -25.54 2.35 3.95
CA LEU A 27 -26.48 1.86 2.93
C LEU A 27 -27.86 1.59 3.51
N ILE A 28 -27.96 1.05 4.72
CA ILE A 28 -29.24 0.84 5.41
C ILE A 28 -29.93 2.19 5.68
N VAL A 29 -29.18 3.19 6.16
CA VAL A 29 -29.70 4.54 6.37
C VAL A 29 -30.17 5.16 5.04
N LEU A 30 -29.36 5.03 3.98
CA LEU A 30 -29.67 5.53 2.65
C LEU A 30 -30.95 4.90 2.08
N TRP A 31 -31.07 3.57 2.19
CA TRP A 31 -32.25 2.82 1.73
C TRP A 31 -33.52 3.27 2.45
N LYS A 32 -33.42 3.54 3.76
CA LYS A 32 -34.56 4.02 4.53
C LYS A 32 -34.95 5.45 4.17
N LEU A 33 -33.99 6.33 3.94
CA LEU A 33 -34.24 7.69 3.46
C LEU A 33 -34.86 7.67 2.06
N TYR A 34 -34.42 6.74 1.20
CA TYR A 34 -34.97 6.53 -0.13
C TYR A 34 -36.45 6.15 -0.09
N ASN A 35 -36.82 5.16 0.74
CA ASN A 35 -38.21 4.73 0.88
C ASN A 35 -39.15 5.81 1.41
N VAL A 36 -38.63 6.84 2.08
CA VAL A 36 -39.41 7.95 2.66
C VAL A 36 -39.46 9.13 1.69
N GLY A 37 -38.81 9.05 0.52
CA GLY A 37 -38.73 10.15 -0.43
C GLY A 37 -37.89 11.32 0.07
N ALA A 38 -36.98 11.10 1.01
CA ALA A 38 -36.18 12.16 1.63
C ALA A 38 -35.12 12.77 0.68
N PHE A 39 -34.96 12.23 -0.53
CA PHE A 39 -34.07 12.76 -1.57
C PHE A 39 -34.69 13.88 -2.42
N ALA A 40 -35.94 14.27 -2.14
CA ALA A 40 -36.60 15.35 -2.87
C ALA A 40 -35.93 16.73 -2.64
N SER A 41 -35.38 16.98 -1.45
CA SER A 41 -34.63 18.20 -1.15
C SER A 41 -33.65 17.98 0.01
N LEU A 42 -32.57 18.79 0.06
CA LEU A 42 -31.59 18.73 1.14
C LEU A 42 -32.21 19.04 2.52
N ALA A 43 -33.20 19.94 2.54
CA ALA A 43 -33.96 20.28 3.76
C ALA A 43 -34.74 19.07 4.27
N ALA A 44 -35.51 18.40 3.40
CA ALA A 44 -36.26 17.19 3.74
C ALA A 44 -35.33 16.04 4.17
N PHE A 45 -34.15 15.93 3.55
CA PHE A 45 -33.12 14.97 3.97
C PHE A 45 -32.66 15.23 5.41
N SER A 46 -32.32 16.48 5.74
CA SER A 46 -31.84 16.84 7.08
C SER A 46 -32.92 16.67 8.17
N GLU A 47 -34.16 17.05 7.86
CA GLU A 47 -35.31 16.93 8.74
C GLU A 47 -35.60 15.45 9.04
N LYS A 48 -35.66 14.60 8.00
CA LYS A 48 -35.90 13.16 8.16
C LYS A 48 -34.74 12.41 8.82
N LEU A 49 -33.51 12.95 8.76
CA LEU A 49 -32.38 12.43 9.53
C LEU A 49 -32.48 12.74 11.02
N LEU A 50 -33.00 13.92 11.36
CA LEU A 50 -33.04 14.44 12.73
C LEU A 50 -34.27 13.95 13.52
N GLU A 51 -35.41 13.85 12.83
CA GLU A 51 -36.72 13.63 13.42
C GLU A 51 -37.08 12.14 13.52
N LYS A 52 -36.50 11.32 12.64
CA LYS A 52 -36.85 9.90 12.56
C LYS A 52 -36.09 9.09 13.61
N GLU A 53 -36.81 8.71 14.66
CA GLU A 53 -36.37 7.70 15.62
C GLU A 53 -36.42 6.32 14.98
N PHE A 54 -35.35 5.54 15.18
CA PHE A 54 -35.21 4.24 14.57
C PHE A 54 -34.74 3.23 15.60
N THR A 55 -35.56 2.20 15.79
CA THR A 55 -35.25 1.09 16.69
C THR A 55 -34.54 0.01 15.90
N VAL A 56 -33.21 -0.03 15.95
CA VAL A 56 -32.43 -1.19 15.47
C VAL A 56 -32.01 -1.98 16.70
N LEU A 57 -32.25 -3.29 16.67
CA LEU A 57 -31.85 -4.21 17.74
C LEU A 57 -32.43 -3.86 19.13
N GLY A 58 -33.63 -3.25 19.17
CA GLY A 58 -34.33 -2.92 20.42
C GLY A 58 -33.89 -1.63 21.10
N ILE A 59 -32.92 -0.90 20.55
CA ILE A 59 -32.47 0.40 21.05
C ILE A 59 -33.06 1.49 20.12
N GLY A 60 -33.94 2.33 20.65
CA GLY A 60 -34.53 3.47 19.93
C GLY A 60 -33.54 4.61 19.83
N LEU A 61 -32.77 4.66 18.73
CA LEU A 61 -31.80 5.72 18.48
C LEU A 61 -32.25 6.56 17.27
N LYS A 62 -32.01 7.86 17.32
CA LYS A 62 -32.27 8.72 16.15
C LYS A 62 -31.37 8.30 14.98
N LEU A 63 -31.91 8.37 13.76
CA LEU A 63 -31.21 7.97 12.53
C LEU A 63 -29.83 8.66 12.38
N ILE A 64 -29.71 9.89 12.89
CA ILE A 64 -28.45 10.63 12.98
C ILE A 64 -27.32 9.87 13.70
N HIS A 65 -27.62 9.08 14.74
CA HIS A 65 -26.63 8.33 15.50
C HIS A 65 -26.01 7.21 14.66
N TYR A 66 -26.83 6.49 13.89
CA TYR A 66 -26.34 5.45 12.96
C TYR A 66 -25.48 6.05 11.85
N THR A 67 -25.83 7.26 11.41
CA THR A 67 -25.08 7.98 10.37
C THR A 67 -23.71 8.41 10.91
N LEU A 68 -23.69 8.99 12.12
CA LEU A 68 -22.45 9.33 12.84
C LEU A 68 -21.57 8.09 13.07
N LEU A 69 -22.16 6.98 13.52
CA LEU A 69 -21.45 5.73 13.75
C LEU A 69 -20.81 5.20 12.45
N GLY A 70 -21.56 5.20 11.35
CA GLY A 70 -21.05 4.79 10.04
C GLY A 70 -19.88 5.64 9.55
N VAL A 71 -19.98 6.97 9.71
CA VAL A 71 -18.89 7.91 9.36
C VAL A 71 -17.66 7.68 10.23
N VAL A 72 -17.84 7.53 11.55
CA VAL A 72 -16.72 7.27 12.48
C VAL A 72 -16.02 5.94 12.13
N LEU A 73 -16.78 4.89 11.85
CA LEU A 73 -16.24 3.60 11.40
C LEU A 73 -15.44 3.72 10.10
N LEU A 74 -15.93 4.50 9.13
CA LEU A 74 -15.22 4.76 7.89
C LEU A 74 -13.91 5.54 8.10
N VAL A 75 -13.93 6.59 8.93
CA VAL A 75 -12.74 7.41 9.21
C VAL A 75 -11.71 6.56 9.95
N VAL A 76 -12.11 5.85 11.01
CA VAL A 76 -11.20 4.99 11.79
C VAL A 76 -10.66 3.85 10.92
N GLY A 77 -11.51 3.17 10.16
CA GLY A 77 -11.11 2.12 9.23
C GLY A 77 -10.15 2.63 8.16
N GLY A 78 -10.43 3.81 7.59
CA GLY A 78 -9.58 4.49 6.62
C GLY A 78 -8.21 4.87 7.19
N VAL A 79 -8.17 5.46 8.38
CA VAL A 79 -6.93 5.79 9.10
C VAL A 79 -6.14 4.53 9.39
N ILE A 80 -6.76 3.45 9.85
CA ILE A 80 -6.10 2.16 10.06
C ILE A 80 -5.53 1.63 8.75
N LEU A 81 -6.28 1.70 7.65
CA LEU A 81 -5.79 1.26 6.34
C LEU A 81 -4.62 2.10 5.83
N ILE A 82 -4.63 3.41 6.05
CA ILE A 82 -3.55 4.33 5.64
C ILE A 82 -2.32 4.13 6.53
N ALA A 83 -2.48 4.11 7.85
CA ALA A 83 -1.40 3.93 8.81
C ALA A 83 -0.75 2.54 8.69
N ARG A 84 -1.56 1.50 8.41
CA ARG A 84 -1.08 0.14 8.15
C ARG A 84 -0.66 -0.09 6.70
N ARG A 85 -0.86 0.89 5.79
CA ARG A 85 -0.30 0.90 4.43
C ARG A 85 1.19 1.19 4.52
N GLU A 86 1.92 0.26 5.09
CA GLU A 86 3.37 0.21 4.99
C GLU A 86 3.67 -0.11 3.53
N ARG A 87 3.85 0.94 2.70
CA ARG A 87 4.47 0.84 1.38
C ARG A 87 5.93 0.49 1.61
N VAL A 88 6.19 -0.78 1.93
CA VAL A 88 7.56 -1.29 1.98
C VAL A 88 8.08 -1.22 0.55
N ARG A 89 9.04 -0.32 0.31
CA ARG A 89 9.80 -0.28 -0.94
C ARG A 89 10.66 -1.55 -0.95
N VAL A 90 10.17 -2.63 -1.56
CA VAL A 90 10.79 -3.98 -1.51
C VAL A 90 12.07 -4.09 -2.34
N ALA A 91 12.46 -3.05 -3.08
CA ALA A 91 13.78 -3.00 -3.69
C ALA A 91 14.44 -1.66 -3.38
N GLU A 92 15.34 -1.63 -2.40
CA GLU A 92 16.51 -0.77 -2.52
C GLU A 92 17.26 -1.28 -3.76
N GLU A 93 16.96 -0.65 -4.90
CA GLU A 93 17.82 -0.71 -6.07
C GLU A 93 19.14 -0.05 -5.66
N VAL A 94 20.14 -0.87 -5.38
CA VAL A 94 21.49 -0.41 -5.10
C VAL A 94 22.21 -0.35 -6.43
N SER A 95 22.69 0.84 -6.79
CA SER A 95 23.61 0.98 -7.91
C SER A 95 24.93 0.29 -7.53
N VAL A 96 25.26 -0.79 -8.25
CA VAL A 96 26.56 -1.43 -8.11
C VAL A 96 27.49 -0.96 -9.20
N LEU A 97 28.69 -0.57 -8.80
CA LEU A 97 29.78 -0.22 -9.71
C LEU A 97 30.51 -1.50 -10.09
N LEU A 98 30.39 -1.84 -11.37
CA LEU A 98 30.96 -3.02 -11.98
C LEU A 98 32.23 -2.67 -12.74
N GLU A 99 33.26 -3.50 -12.58
CA GLU A 99 34.52 -3.41 -13.28
C GLU A 99 34.70 -4.59 -14.25
N CYS A 100 35.13 -4.29 -15.47
CA CYS A 100 35.50 -5.29 -16.46
C CYS A 100 36.95 -5.76 -16.23
N PRO A 101 37.22 -7.06 -16.02
CA PRO A 101 38.58 -7.56 -15.81
C PRO A 101 39.47 -7.46 -17.06
N GLN A 102 38.88 -7.26 -18.25
CA GLN A 102 39.63 -7.21 -19.52
C GLN A 102 40.04 -5.80 -19.91
N CYS A 103 39.13 -4.82 -19.79
CA CYS A 103 39.36 -3.44 -20.22
C CYS A 103 39.35 -2.41 -19.09
N LYS A 104 39.20 -2.86 -17.83
CA LYS A 104 39.10 -2.04 -16.61
C LYS A 104 38.05 -0.92 -16.70
N ASN A 105 37.06 -1.09 -17.57
CA ASN A 105 35.96 -0.14 -17.68
C ASN A 105 35.03 -0.29 -16.47
N HIS A 106 34.59 0.85 -15.95
CA HIS A 106 33.60 0.91 -14.88
C HIS A 106 32.24 1.29 -15.47
N TRP A 107 31.17 0.65 -14.99
CA TRP A 107 29.81 1.07 -15.29
C TRP A 107 28.90 0.74 -14.11
N GLN A 108 27.83 1.51 -13.99
CA GLN A 108 26.85 1.32 -12.94
C GLN A 108 25.65 0.55 -13.48
N GLU A 109 25.19 -0.44 -12.72
CA GLU A 109 23.93 -1.13 -12.99
C GLU A 109 23.04 -1.14 -11.75
N PRO A 110 21.74 -0.86 -11.89
CA PRO A 110 20.79 -1.03 -10.80
C PRO A 110 20.61 -2.53 -10.53
N LEU A 111 20.92 -2.96 -9.31
CA LEU A 111 20.65 -4.32 -8.83
C LEU A 111 19.91 -4.29 -7.50
N SER A 112 19.02 -5.26 -7.27
CA SER A 112 18.34 -5.38 -5.98
C SER A 112 19.29 -5.94 -4.92
N ARG A 113 19.21 -5.44 -3.68
CA ARG A 113 19.98 -6.00 -2.55
C ARG A 113 19.76 -7.49 -2.35
N THR A 114 18.51 -7.95 -2.47
CA THR A 114 18.17 -9.37 -2.34
C THR A 114 18.86 -10.26 -3.37
N HIS A 115 19.11 -9.72 -4.57
CA HIS A 115 19.86 -10.43 -5.59
C HIS A 115 21.37 -10.47 -5.25
N LEU A 116 21.92 -9.39 -4.69
CA LEU A 116 23.31 -9.38 -4.19
C LEU A 116 23.52 -10.39 -3.06
N GLU A 117 22.60 -10.43 -2.09
CA GLU A 117 22.63 -11.38 -0.98
C GLU A 117 22.50 -12.83 -1.47
N SER A 118 21.60 -13.11 -2.41
CA SER A 118 21.42 -14.47 -2.95
C SER A 118 22.64 -14.96 -3.75
N MET A 119 23.44 -14.05 -4.31
CA MET A 119 24.72 -14.38 -4.95
C MET A 119 25.87 -14.58 -3.95
N GLY A 120 25.64 -14.36 -2.65
CA GLY A 120 26.66 -14.50 -1.61
C GLY A 120 27.57 -13.28 -1.46
N TYR A 121 27.16 -12.10 -1.92
CA TYR A 121 27.83 -10.84 -1.57
C TYR A 121 27.71 -10.60 -0.05
N PRO A 122 28.75 -10.09 0.65
CA PRO A 122 30.01 -9.55 0.16
C PRO A 122 31.14 -10.57 -0.05
N LYS A 123 30.92 -11.86 0.25
CA LYS A 123 31.93 -12.93 0.09
C LYS A 123 32.22 -13.21 -1.39
N VAL A 124 31.20 -13.19 -2.24
CA VAL A 124 31.33 -13.32 -3.70
C VAL A 124 31.16 -11.95 -4.35
N ARG A 125 32.23 -11.43 -4.97
CA ARG A 125 32.24 -10.12 -5.64
C ARG A 125 32.19 -10.21 -7.17
N THR A 126 31.84 -11.37 -7.72
CA THR A 126 31.75 -11.58 -9.18
C THR A 126 30.32 -11.82 -9.58
N LEU A 127 29.82 -11.08 -10.56
CA LEU A 127 28.46 -11.28 -11.10
C LEU A 127 28.43 -12.38 -12.17
N SER A 128 27.20 -12.79 -12.51
CA SER A 128 26.90 -13.55 -13.72
C SER A 128 27.43 -12.86 -14.99
N ARG A 129 27.62 -13.62 -16.07
CA ARG A 129 28.19 -13.09 -17.32
C ARG A 129 27.31 -11.95 -17.84
N ARG A 130 27.92 -10.78 -18.06
CA ARG A 130 27.30 -9.60 -18.69
C ARG A 130 28.16 -9.12 -19.85
N LYS A 131 27.51 -8.50 -20.83
CA LYS A 131 28.20 -7.89 -21.97
C LYS A 131 28.80 -6.56 -21.51
N CYS A 132 30.12 -6.41 -21.61
CA CYS A 132 30.76 -5.14 -21.27
C CYS A 132 30.39 -4.06 -22.31
N PRO A 133 29.99 -2.85 -21.90
CA PRO A 133 29.60 -1.79 -22.82
C PRO A 133 30.75 -1.31 -23.71
N LYS A 134 31.99 -1.38 -23.22
CA LYS A 134 33.18 -0.88 -23.94
C LYS A 134 33.79 -1.92 -24.88
N CYS A 135 34.03 -3.14 -24.40
CA CYS A 135 34.68 -4.18 -25.21
C CYS A 135 33.71 -5.13 -25.89
N ALA A 136 32.39 -5.00 -25.66
CA ALA A 136 31.32 -5.83 -26.21
C ALA A 136 31.45 -7.35 -25.96
N LYS A 137 32.43 -7.79 -25.16
CA LYS A 137 32.65 -9.18 -24.78
C LYS A 137 31.80 -9.56 -23.57
N PHE A 138 31.34 -10.81 -23.55
CA PHE A 138 30.68 -11.40 -22.38
C PHE A 138 31.73 -11.79 -21.34
N ILE A 139 31.72 -11.09 -20.21
CA ILE A 139 32.67 -11.28 -19.12
C ILE A 139 31.91 -11.37 -17.78
N ARG A 140 32.54 -11.90 -16.74
CA ARG A 140 32.01 -11.84 -15.37
C ARG A 140 32.57 -10.58 -14.70
N PRO A 141 31.79 -9.50 -14.55
CA PRO A 141 32.31 -8.28 -13.96
C PRO A 141 32.52 -8.43 -12.46
N LYS A 142 33.45 -7.64 -11.93
CA LYS A 142 33.76 -7.57 -10.49
C LYS A 142 33.01 -6.39 -9.88
N ILE A 143 32.38 -6.60 -8.74
CA ILE A 143 31.71 -5.55 -7.97
C ILE A 143 32.79 -4.81 -7.17
N VAL A 144 32.99 -3.52 -7.45
CA VAL A 144 33.99 -2.67 -6.78
C VAL A 144 33.35 -1.95 -5.61
N THR A 145 32.21 -1.30 -5.83
CA THR A 145 31.46 -0.57 -4.80
C THR A 145 29.95 -0.73 -5.00
N THR A 146 29.21 -0.62 -3.91
CA THR A 146 27.74 -0.51 -3.87
C THR A 146 27.41 0.90 -3.43
N GLU A 147 27.00 1.78 -4.34
CA GLU A 147 26.55 3.12 -3.98
C GLU A 147 25.10 3.00 -3.52
N GLY A 148 24.87 3.10 -2.20
CA GLY A 148 23.53 3.00 -1.62
C GLY A 148 23.42 2.41 -0.23
N GLY A 149 24.51 2.06 0.46
CA GLY A 149 24.46 1.64 1.86
C GLY A 149 25.83 1.27 2.40
N LYS A 150 26.21 1.84 3.55
CA LYS A 150 27.35 1.36 4.34
C LYS A 150 27.13 -0.13 4.66
N VAL A 151 28.16 -0.93 4.39
CA VAL A 151 28.31 -2.30 4.92
C VAL A 151 28.52 -2.21 6.43
#